data_AF-A0A399EVK2-F1
#
_entry.id   AF-A0A399EVK2-F1
#
_cell.length_a   1.000
_cell.length_b   1.000
_cell.length_c   1.000
_cell.angle_alpha   90.00
_cell.angle_beta   90.00
_cell.angle_gamma   90.00
#
_symmetry.space_group_name_H-M   'P 1'
#
loop_
_entity.id
_entity.type
_entity.pdbx_description
1 polymer ?
#
loop_
_entity_poly.entity_id
_entity_poly.type
_entity_poly.pdbx_seq_one_letter_code
_entity_poly.pdbx_strand_id
1 'polypeptide(L)'
;MREVFLPQLPETARVVLAARNPLAAAWHADPGWRSLFRSLSLRNLRPEESRDFLARRGIPEAQHGAVLEFTHGHPLALSLVADVLEGEQGLGFRPDSNPDVVRSLLERFVQQVPSPRHRAALEASALVRVTTEPLLGAALGLDDAHEYFEWLRGLSFVESGPQGLFPHDLAREALDADLRWRNPDRYAELHRRVRGYYTQKLLQSRGLEQQRALIDDVYLHRHNPMVKPFLEWGEFGSVYGEAGRPQDHPAVLEMVERHEGPQSAQVARRWLELQPQGLTVYRGQGHEPAGFMLRLELHAAAEADLEADPATRAAVAYARRQAPPRPGEAMILFRFWMSREHYQQVSPVQSLIFIHAVQQYFAHPKLSWSFFPCASPEFWSPALGYMDIRRAPEADWELDGKRYSQFAHDWRALPVGAWLELLGQRELDPLFRPEQEPERAVPVVVLSEPEFREAVKHALRDFTRPAALARNPLLRSRLLRERTPEPGPADLQALLREAAHGLEANPKDHKLYRALRRTYLEPAATQELAAELLDLPFSTYRRHLTQGIERVAEWLWQRELYGVA
;
A
#
# COMPACT_ATOMS: atom_id res chain seq x y z
N MET A 1 14.71 24.67 -11.59
CA MET A 1 14.52 26.13 -11.39
C MET A 1 15.82 26.85 -11.70
N ARG A 2 16.86 26.63 -10.88
CA ARG A 2 18.21 27.19 -11.05
C ARG A 2 18.86 26.89 -12.40
N GLU A 3 18.79 25.65 -12.86
CA GLU A 3 19.62 25.19 -13.99
C GLU A 3 18.96 25.33 -15.36
N VAL A 4 17.62 25.41 -15.39
CA VAL A 4 16.85 25.34 -16.64
C VAL A 4 15.95 26.56 -16.80
N PHE A 5 15.10 26.82 -15.81
CA PHE A 5 14.08 27.88 -15.93
C PHE A 5 14.65 29.29 -15.81
N LEU A 6 15.40 29.60 -14.73
CA LEU A 6 15.93 30.95 -14.52
C LEU A 6 16.91 31.41 -15.62
N PRO A 7 17.82 30.55 -16.14
CA PRO A 7 18.69 30.94 -17.25
C PRO A 7 17.98 31.22 -18.59
N GLN A 8 16.76 30.69 -18.76
CA GLN A 8 15.96 30.94 -19.97
C GLN A 8 15.16 32.25 -19.89
N LEU A 9 15.13 32.90 -18.74
CA LEU A 9 14.48 34.19 -18.59
C LEU A 9 15.36 35.30 -19.20
N PRO A 10 14.74 36.35 -19.78
CA PRO A 10 15.49 37.52 -20.21
C PRO A 10 16.32 38.11 -19.08
N GLU A 11 17.49 38.68 -19.40
CA GLU A 11 18.37 39.31 -18.39
C GLU A 11 17.68 40.43 -17.58
N THR A 12 16.59 40.99 -18.12
CA THR A 12 15.78 42.02 -17.47
C THR A 12 14.76 41.46 -16.47
N ALA A 13 14.57 40.13 -16.42
CA ALA A 13 13.59 39.50 -15.56
C ALA A 13 14.07 39.49 -14.10
N ARG A 14 13.23 40.01 -13.19
CA ARG A 14 13.44 39.86 -11.75
C ARG A 14 12.53 38.76 -11.23
N VAL A 15 13.11 37.77 -10.58
CA VAL A 15 12.36 36.63 -10.03
C VAL A 15 12.36 36.70 -8.51
N VAL A 16 11.17 36.61 -7.92
CA VAL A 16 10.97 36.50 -6.48
C VAL A 16 10.55 35.07 -6.18
N LEU A 17 11.28 34.42 -5.28
CA LEU A 17 11.01 33.06 -4.83
C LEU A 17 10.62 33.09 -3.36
N ALA A 18 9.54 32.39 -3.02
CA ALA A 18 9.09 32.21 -1.65
C ALA A 18 9.05 30.71 -1.34
N ALA A 19 9.68 30.31 -0.23
CA ALA A 19 9.75 28.93 0.22
C ALA A 19 9.73 28.88 1.75
N ARG A 20 9.22 27.78 2.30
CA ARG A 20 9.20 27.54 3.76
C ARG A 20 10.56 27.13 4.31
N ASN A 21 11.32 26.40 3.51
CA ASN A 21 12.68 26.00 3.81
C ASN A 21 13.69 26.93 3.11
N PRO A 22 14.89 27.12 3.70
CA PRO A 22 15.99 27.77 2.99
C PRO A 22 16.27 27.06 1.65
N LEU A 23 16.63 27.82 0.62
CA LEU A 23 17.05 27.23 -0.65
C LEU A 23 18.30 26.34 -0.43
N ALA A 24 18.39 25.27 -1.22
CA ALA A 24 19.48 24.30 -1.13
C ALA A 24 20.87 24.96 -1.20
N ALA A 25 21.86 24.38 -0.50
CA ALA A 25 23.22 24.93 -0.40
C ALA A 25 23.87 25.21 -1.77
N ALA A 26 23.48 24.48 -2.81
CA ALA A 26 23.94 24.68 -4.18
C ALA A 26 23.70 26.10 -4.73
N TRP A 27 22.67 26.81 -4.27
CA TRP A 27 22.42 28.21 -4.66
C TRP A 27 23.45 29.19 -4.09
N HIS A 28 24.06 28.84 -2.95
CA HIS A 28 25.05 29.66 -2.27
C HIS A 28 26.49 29.29 -2.63
N ALA A 29 26.73 28.03 -3.03
CA ALA A 29 28.05 27.53 -3.42
C ALA A 29 28.46 27.98 -4.82
N ASP A 30 27.51 28.24 -5.71
CA ASP A 30 27.77 28.70 -7.08
C ASP A 30 28.08 30.21 -7.11
N PRO A 31 29.28 30.64 -7.58
CA PRO A 31 29.66 32.05 -7.60
C PRO A 31 28.78 32.93 -8.49
N GLY A 32 28.26 32.38 -9.60
CA GLY A 32 27.38 33.10 -10.52
C GLY A 32 26.04 33.40 -9.85
N TRP A 33 25.39 32.37 -9.30
CA TRP A 33 24.12 32.54 -8.60
C TRP A 33 24.23 33.39 -7.36
N ARG A 34 25.32 33.25 -6.58
CA ARG A 34 25.54 34.03 -5.37
C ARG A 34 25.55 35.54 -5.61
N SER A 35 25.98 35.99 -6.80
CA SER A 35 26.00 37.41 -7.17
C SER A 35 24.63 37.96 -7.60
N LEU A 36 23.75 37.08 -8.12
CA LEU A 36 22.42 37.43 -8.64
C LEU A 36 21.30 37.18 -7.62
N PHE A 37 21.60 36.41 -6.57
CA PHE A 37 20.61 35.96 -5.59
C PHE A 37 20.72 36.73 -4.27
N ARG A 38 19.57 37.24 -3.80
CA ARG A 38 19.43 37.82 -2.46
C ARG A 38 18.38 37.05 -1.68
N SER A 39 18.79 36.42 -0.59
CA SER A 39 17.85 35.82 0.36
C SER A 39 17.34 36.87 1.34
N LEU A 40 16.03 36.95 1.48
CA LEU A 40 15.36 37.76 2.49
C LEU A 40 14.56 36.82 3.38
N SER A 41 15.02 36.65 4.62
CA SER A 41 14.25 35.92 5.63
C SER A 41 13.09 36.81 6.10
N LEU A 42 11.87 36.36 5.81
CA LEU A 42 10.66 36.99 6.34
C LEU A 42 10.52 36.60 7.81
N ARG A 43 10.75 37.58 8.69
CA ARG A 43 10.50 37.45 10.13
C ARG A 43 9.05 37.80 10.44
N ASN A 44 8.65 37.60 11.70
CA ASN A 44 7.39 38.14 12.21
C ASN A 44 7.27 39.65 11.93
N LEU A 45 6.04 40.11 11.75
CA LEU A 45 5.74 41.52 11.51
C LEU A 45 6.20 42.35 12.70
N ARG A 46 6.76 43.53 12.40
CA ARG A 46 7.10 44.51 13.41
C ARG A 46 5.81 45.03 14.07
N PRO A 47 5.88 45.60 15.29
CA PRO A 47 4.71 46.17 15.96
C PRO A 47 3.95 47.19 15.11
N GLU A 48 4.66 48.04 14.36
CA GLU A 48 4.05 49.04 13.47
C GLU A 48 3.28 48.39 12.31
N GLU A 49 3.87 47.37 11.69
CA GLU A 49 3.25 46.60 10.59
C GLU A 49 2.03 45.81 11.09
N SER A 50 2.10 45.29 12.31
CA SER A 50 1.00 44.55 12.95
C SER A 50 -0.19 45.48 13.25
N ARG A 51 0.06 46.71 13.72
CA ARG A 51 -1.00 47.72 13.94
C ARG A 51 -1.63 48.18 12.63
N ASP A 52 -0.83 48.43 11.59
CA ASP A 52 -1.35 48.78 10.26
C ASP A 52 -2.24 47.66 9.70
N PHE A 53 -1.82 46.40 9.85
CA PHE A 53 -2.64 45.24 9.49
C PHE A 53 -3.99 45.22 10.22
N LEU A 54 -3.99 45.34 11.56
CA LEU A 54 -5.22 45.32 12.37
C LEU A 54 -6.14 46.49 12.05
N ALA A 55 -5.60 47.69 11.81
CA ALA A 55 -6.37 48.85 11.41
C ALA A 55 -7.08 48.63 10.07
N ARG A 56 -6.40 48.02 9.08
CA ARG A 56 -6.98 47.69 7.77
C ARG A 56 -8.06 46.60 7.85
N ARG A 57 -7.98 45.71 8.84
CA ARG A 57 -9.02 44.72 9.17
C ARG A 57 -10.17 45.34 9.98
N GLY A 58 -10.17 46.65 10.25
CA GLY A 58 -11.23 47.34 10.98
C GLY A 58 -11.26 47.06 12.48
N ILE A 59 -10.19 46.49 13.04
CA ILE A 59 -10.10 46.19 14.47
C ILE A 59 -9.85 47.48 15.27
N PRO A 60 -10.64 47.78 16.33
CA PRO A 60 -10.47 49.00 17.12
C PRO A 60 -9.06 49.13 17.73
N GLU A 61 -8.48 50.33 17.68
CA GLU A 61 -7.12 50.62 18.16
C GLU A 61 -6.90 50.21 19.63
N ALA A 62 -7.95 50.34 20.46
CA ALA A 62 -7.92 49.92 21.86
C ALA A 62 -7.58 48.43 22.05
N GLN A 63 -7.81 47.58 21.05
CA GLN A 63 -7.51 46.15 21.13
C GLN A 63 -6.10 45.81 20.64
N HIS A 64 -5.44 46.69 19.86
CA HIS A 64 -4.17 46.37 19.19
C HIS A 64 -3.07 45.95 20.18
N GLY A 65 -2.95 46.62 21.33
CA GLY A 65 -1.93 46.32 22.33
C GLY A 65 -1.96 44.86 22.79
N ALA A 66 -3.12 44.38 23.21
CA ALA A 66 -3.30 43.01 23.69
C ALA A 66 -3.09 41.96 22.57
N VAL A 67 -3.49 42.28 21.34
CA VAL A 67 -3.28 41.41 20.18
C VAL A 67 -1.79 41.29 19.84
N LEU A 68 -1.04 42.39 19.88
CA LEU A 68 0.40 42.39 19.59
C LEU A 68 1.20 41.65 20.67
N GLU A 69 0.85 41.85 21.93
CA GLU A 69 1.48 41.15 23.06
C GLU A 69 1.28 39.64 22.95
N PHE A 70 0.10 39.21 22.52
CA PHE A 70 -0.22 37.79 22.40
C PHE A 70 0.34 37.12 21.15
N THR A 71 0.28 37.79 19.99
CA THR A 71 0.70 37.20 18.70
C THR A 71 2.19 37.32 18.43
N HIS A 72 2.89 38.21 19.12
CA HIS A 72 4.30 38.54 18.89
C HIS A 72 4.64 38.80 17.40
N GLY A 73 3.68 39.40 16.68
CA GLY A 73 3.83 39.72 15.25
C GLY A 73 3.74 38.52 14.31
N HIS A 74 3.37 37.33 14.79
CA HIS A 74 3.23 36.15 13.95
C HIS A 74 2.06 36.34 12.95
N PRO A 75 2.31 36.39 11.62
CA PRO A 75 1.30 36.80 10.64
C PRO A 75 0.00 35.99 10.69
N LEU A 76 0.10 34.66 10.80
CA LEU A 76 -1.06 33.78 10.92
C LEU A 76 -1.83 33.98 12.24
N ALA A 77 -1.12 34.28 13.33
CA ALA A 77 -1.79 34.50 14.61
C ALA A 77 -2.52 35.84 14.61
N LEU A 78 -1.94 36.87 13.99
CA LEU A 78 -2.59 38.15 13.75
C LEU A 78 -3.86 38.01 12.90
N SER A 79 -3.81 37.22 11.82
CA SER A 79 -5.00 36.99 10.99
C SER A 79 -6.10 36.23 11.74
N LEU A 80 -5.74 35.19 12.50
CA LEU A 80 -6.69 34.43 13.31
C LEU A 80 -7.36 35.28 14.40
N VAL A 81 -6.61 36.15 15.07
CA VAL A 81 -7.18 37.09 16.04
C VAL A 81 -8.15 38.06 15.36
N ALA A 82 -7.78 38.59 14.19
CA ALA A 82 -8.66 39.49 13.45
C ALA A 82 -9.99 38.81 13.09
N ASP A 83 -9.96 37.56 12.61
CA ASP A 83 -11.17 36.79 12.27
C ASP A 83 -12.07 36.57 13.49
N VAL A 84 -11.50 36.23 14.65
CA VAL A 84 -12.23 36.07 15.92
C VAL A 84 -12.92 37.38 16.35
N LEU A 85 -12.23 38.51 16.19
CA LEU A 85 -12.74 39.82 16.61
C LEU A 85 -13.76 40.43 15.65
N GLU A 86 -13.70 40.08 14.36
CA GLU A 86 -14.75 40.47 13.38
C GLU A 86 -16.09 39.79 13.68
N GLY A 87 -16.08 38.59 14.28
CA GLY A 87 -17.28 37.87 14.71
C GLY A 87 -17.92 38.41 15.99
N GLU A 88 -17.14 39.06 16.88
CA GLU A 88 -17.61 39.61 18.16
C GLU A 88 -17.76 41.13 18.12
N GLN A 89 -18.92 41.63 17.70
CA GLN A 89 -19.21 43.07 17.84
C GLN A 89 -19.35 43.45 19.32
N GLY A 90 -18.30 44.03 19.91
CA GLY A 90 -18.38 44.78 21.17
C GLY A 90 -17.69 44.18 22.39
N LEU A 91 -16.90 43.10 22.26
CA LEU A 91 -16.09 42.54 23.35
C LEU A 91 -14.59 42.75 23.09
N GLY A 92 -13.83 43.03 24.15
CA GLY A 92 -12.39 43.29 24.07
C GLY A 92 -11.56 42.00 24.06
N PHE A 93 -10.52 41.93 23.22
CA PHE A 93 -9.58 40.81 23.22
C PHE A 93 -8.89 40.64 24.57
N ARG A 94 -9.05 39.46 25.20
CA ARG A 94 -8.33 39.07 26.41
C ARG A 94 -7.48 37.82 26.12
N PRO A 95 -6.15 37.89 26.17
CA PRO A 95 -5.31 36.72 25.95
C PRO A 95 -5.37 35.76 27.13
N ASP A 96 -5.38 34.45 26.85
CA ASP A 96 -5.14 33.42 27.87
C ASP A 96 -3.64 33.10 27.93
N SER A 97 -3.13 32.68 29.08
CA SER A 97 -1.71 32.42 29.36
C SER A 97 -1.16 31.11 28.73
N ASN A 98 -1.55 30.77 27.50
CA ASN A 98 -1.11 29.53 26.84
C ASN A 98 0.15 29.77 25.99
N PRO A 99 1.21 28.94 26.12
CA PRO A 99 2.42 29.06 25.32
C PRO A 99 2.24 28.76 23.82
N ASP A 100 1.20 28.04 23.41
CA ASP A 100 0.89 27.76 21.99
C ASP A 100 -0.22 28.69 21.48
N VAL A 101 0.18 29.91 21.13
CA VAL A 101 -0.68 31.01 20.67
C VAL A 101 -1.60 30.60 19.51
N VAL A 102 -1.09 29.83 18.54
CA VAL A 102 -1.88 29.41 17.37
C VAL A 102 -2.96 28.42 17.76
N ARG A 103 -2.64 27.45 18.63
CA ARG A 103 -3.62 26.49 19.15
C ARG A 103 -4.73 27.17 19.91
N SER A 104 -4.42 28.10 20.81
CA SER A 104 -5.44 28.83 21.57
C SER A 104 -6.35 29.69 20.69
N LEU A 105 -5.82 30.27 19.62
CA LEU A 105 -6.63 31.02 18.67
C LEU A 105 -7.55 30.13 17.85
N LEU A 106 -7.07 28.96 17.44
CA LEU A 106 -7.88 28.00 16.72
C LEU A 106 -8.96 27.39 17.60
N GLU A 107 -8.67 27.10 18.88
CA GLU A 107 -9.68 26.69 19.85
C GLU A 107 -10.80 27.75 19.98
N ARG A 108 -10.43 29.03 20.11
CA ARG A 108 -11.40 30.15 20.14
C ARG A 108 -12.17 30.28 18.85
N PHE A 109 -11.50 30.18 17.70
CA PHE A 109 -12.15 30.20 16.40
C PHE A 109 -13.16 29.04 16.27
N VAL A 110 -12.78 27.81 16.64
CA VAL A 110 -13.64 26.61 16.62
C VAL A 110 -14.87 26.77 17.50
N GLN A 111 -14.77 27.49 18.63
CA GLN A 111 -15.91 27.79 19.50
C GLN A 111 -16.94 28.71 18.83
N GLN A 112 -16.50 29.59 17.93
CA GLN A 112 -17.32 30.59 17.25
C GLN A 112 -17.80 30.15 15.85
N VAL A 113 -17.47 28.92 15.43
CA VAL A 113 -17.89 28.38 14.14
C VAL A 113 -19.43 28.37 14.02
N PRO A 114 -20.03 28.81 12.89
CA PRO A 114 -21.46 29.13 12.83
C PRO A 114 -22.42 27.98 13.14
N SER A 115 -22.03 26.73 12.88
CA SER A 115 -22.86 25.57 13.17
C SER A 115 -22.03 24.29 13.35
N PRO A 116 -22.61 23.21 13.91
CA PRO A 116 -21.93 21.92 13.99
C PRO A 116 -21.47 21.37 12.63
N ARG A 117 -22.14 21.74 11.53
CA ARG A 117 -21.74 21.34 10.17
C ARG A 117 -20.55 22.14 9.64
N HIS A 118 -20.49 23.44 9.90
CA HIS A 118 -19.29 24.23 9.62
C HIS A 118 -18.08 23.69 10.40
N ARG A 119 -18.28 23.26 11.66
CA ARG A 119 -17.21 22.63 12.45
C ARG A 119 -16.76 21.31 11.83
N ALA A 120 -17.70 20.47 11.38
CA ALA A 120 -17.38 19.24 10.67
C ALA A 120 -16.61 19.50 9.36
N ALA A 121 -16.96 20.56 8.63
CA ALA A 121 -16.25 20.96 7.42
C ALA A 121 -14.80 21.36 7.70
N LEU A 122 -14.59 22.16 8.76
CA LEU A 122 -13.27 22.55 9.22
C LEU A 122 -12.41 21.35 9.63
N GLU A 123 -12.98 20.46 10.45
CA GLU A 123 -12.36 19.20 10.86
C GLU A 123 -12.00 18.30 9.66
N ALA A 124 -12.89 18.18 8.67
CA ALA A 124 -12.63 17.43 7.43
C ALA A 124 -11.50 18.05 6.60
N SER A 125 -11.46 19.38 6.50
CA SER A 125 -10.41 20.08 5.76
C SER A 125 -9.03 19.93 6.38
N ALA A 126 -8.96 19.82 7.72
CA ALA A 126 -7.71 19.59 8.43
C ALA A 126 -7.17 18.16 8.26
N LEU A 127 -8.08 17.20 8.02
CA LEU A 127 -7.73 15.80 7.88
C LEU A 127 -7.07 15.47 6.53
N VAL A 128 -7.49 16.15 5.46
CA VAL A 128 -7.14 15.78 4.08
C VAL A 128 -6.01 16.64 3.50
N ARG A 129 -5.36 16.17 2.42
CA ARG A 129 -4.32 16.96 1.74
C ARG A 129 -4.92 18.20 1.08
N VAL A 130 -6.00 17.97 0.34
CA VAL A 130 -6.75 18.98 -0.42
C VAL A 130 -8.25 18.68 -0.27
N THR A 131 -9.03 19.69 0.06
CA THR A 131 -10.49 19.64 0.15
C THR A 131 -11.10 20.05 -1.18
N THR A 132 -11.93 19.18 -1.74
CA THR A 132 -12.81 19.49 -2.89
C THR A 132 -14.25 19.42 -2.42
N GLU A 133 -15.15 20.10 -3.12
CA GLU A 133 -16.59 20.09 -2.79
C GLU A 133 -17.17 18.65 -2.75
N PRO A 134 -16.87 17.74 -3.71
CA PRO A 134 -17.35 16.36 -3.62
C PRO A 134 -16.77 15.57 -2.44
N LEU A 135 -15.49 15.77 -2.11
CA LEU A 135 -14.86 15.13 -0.95
C LEU A 135 -15.47 15.63 0.35
N LEU A 136 -15.78 16.92 0.44
CA LEU A 136 -16.43 17.52 1.60
C LEU A 136 -17.85 16.94 1.78
N GLY A 137 -18.61 16.80 0.69
CA GLY A 137 -19.92 16.14 0.70
C GLY A 137 -19.83 14.70 1.22
N ALA A 138 -18.88 13.91 0.71
CA ALA A 138 -18.65 12.54 1.17
C ALA A 138 -18.24 12.46 2.66
N ALA A 139 -17.36 13.36 3.12
CA ALA A 139 -16.92 13.40 4.51
C ALA A 139 -18.07 13.75 5.47
N LEU A 140 -18.92 14.72 5.09
CA LEU A 140 -20.03 15.18 5.93
C LEU A 140 -21.30 14.33 5.79
N GLY A 141 -21.41 13.53 4.71
CA GLY A 141 -22.62 12.78 4.38
C GLY A 141 -23.72 13.69 3.83
N LEU A 142 -23.35 14.59 2.92
CA LEU A 142 -24.23 15.60 2.31
C LEU A 142 -24.23 15.44 0.78
N ASP A 143 -25.42 15.62 0.19
CA ASP A 143 -25.57 15.68 -1.27
C ASP A 143 -25.06 17.00 -1.85
N ASP A 144 -25.20 18.09 -1.09
CA ASP A 144 -24.72 19.43 -1.42
C ASP A 144 -23.85 19.97 -0.27
N ALA A 145 -22.58 20.23 -0.57
CA ALA A 145 -21.61 20.78 0.36
C ALA A 145 -21.17 22.21 0.00
N HIS A 146 -21.84 22.85 -0.98
CA HIS A 146 -21.46 24.13 -1.55
C HIS A 146 -21.33 25.23 -0.49
N GLU A 147 -22.34 25.36 0.39
CA GLU A 147 -22.35 26.35 1.49
C GLU A 147 -21.09 26.23 2.36
N TYR A 148 -20.75 25.00 2.77
CA TYR A 148 -19.61 24.74 3.66
C TYR A 148 -18.27 24.89 2.94
N PHE A 149 -18.21 24.55 1.65
CA PHE A 149 -17.02 24.72 0.83
C PHE A 149 -16.71 26.21 0.61
N GLU A 150 -17.72 27.02 0.27
CA GLU A 150 -17.57 28.47 0.10
C GLU A 150 -17.22 29.16 1.42
N TRP A 151 -17.80 28.71 2.53
CA TRP A 151 -17.40 29.21 3.86
C TRP A 151 -15.92 28.90 4.16
N LEU A 152 -15.46 27.66 3.93
CA LEU A 152 -14.04 27.30 4.12
C LEU A 152 -13.13 28.17 3.26
N ARG A 153 -13.52 28.45 2.00
CA ARG A 153 -12.77 29.31 1.08
C ARG A 153 -12.60 30.74 1.60
N GLY A 154 -13.54 31.22 2.41
CA GLY A 154 -13.51 32.57 2.99
C GLY A 154 -12.63 32.72 4.23
N LEU A 155 -12.11 31.63 4.81
CA LEU A 155 -11.31 31.69 6.05
C LEU A 155 -9.89 32.20 5.78
N SER A 156 -9.35 33.05 6.66
CA SER A 156 -8.06 33.71 6.42
C SER A 156 -6.86 32.74 6.39
N PHE A 157 -7.03 31.54 6.94
CA PHE A 157 -6.01 30.51 7.06
C PHE A 157 -6.25 29.33 6.10
N VAL A 158 -7.20 29.45 5.17
CA VAL A 158 -7.45 28.46 4.12
C VAL A 158 -6.99 29.04 2.79
N GLU A 159 -6.15 28.29 2.09
CA GLU A 159 -5.63 28.67 0.78
C GLU A 159 -6.40 27.96 -0.34
N SER A 160 -6.52 28.63 -1.49
CA SER A 160 -7.13 28.08 -2.70
C SER A 160 -6.04 27.74 -3.72
N GLY A 161 -5.96 26.48 -4.13
CA GLY A 161 -5.06 26.02 -5.19
C GLY A 161 -5.80 25.38 -6.37
N PRO A 162 -5.08 25.04 -7.46
CA PRO A 162 -5.68 24.42 -8.65
C PRO A 162 -6.40 23.09 -8.39
N GLN A 163 -6.10 22.42 -7.27
CA GLN A 163 -6.66 21.12 -6.91
C GLN A 163 -7.80 21.22 -5.88
N GLY A 164 -7.98 22.38 -5.24
CA GLY A 164 -8.96 22.58 -4.17
C GLY A 164 -8.45 23.46 -3.03
N LEU A 165 -9.17 23.45 -1.92
CA LEU A 165 -8.86 24.23 -0.71
C LEU A 165 -7.94 23.45 0.20
N PHE A 166 -7.12 24.14 0.99
CA PHE A 166 -6.32 23.47 2.00
C PHE A 166 -5.96 24.45 3.14
N PRO A 167 -6.11 24.06 4.42
CA PRO A 167 -5.69 24.90 5.52
C PRO A 167 -4.17 25.07 5.54
N HIS A 168 -3.73 26.24 5.98
CA HIS A 168 -2.33 26.50 6.32
C HIS A 168 -1.84 25.44 7.32
N ASP A 169 -0.62 24.96 7.14
CA ASP A 169 -0.12 23.76 7.83
C ASP A 169 -0.20 23.83 9.36
N LEU A 170 0.14 24.97 9.97
CA LEU A 170 -0.01 25.16 11.42
C LEU A 170 -1.47 25.06 11.88
N ALA A 171 -2.42 25.58 11.10
CA ALA A 171 -3.84 25.47 11.43
C ALA A 171 -4.33 24.04 11.26
N ARG A 172 -3.89 23.37 10.19
CA ARG A 172 -4.16 21.96 9.93
C ARG A 172 -3.70 21.08 11.09
N GLU A 173 -2.45 21.21 11.51
CA GLU A 173 -1.86 20.41 12.57
C GLU A 173 -2.57 20.62 13.91
N ALA A 174 -2.88 21.88 14.25
CA ALA A 174 -3.60 22.19 15.49
C ALA A 174 -5.05 21.65 15.48
N LEU A 175 -5.78 21.80 14.38
CA LEU A 175 -7.16 21.29 14.25
C LEU A 175 -7.20 19.75 14.26
N ASP A 176 -6.26 19.09 13.58
CA ASP A 176 -6.11 17.64 13.56
C ASP A 176 -5.78 17.09 14.95
N ALA A 177 -4.82 17.72 15.65
CA ALA A 177 -4.43 17.34 17.00
C ALA A 177 -5.56 17.55 18.02
N ASP A 178 -6.28 18.68 17.95
CA ASP A 178 -7.46 18.93 18.79
C ASP A 178 -8.51 17.83 18.57
N LEU A 179 -8.91 17.56 17.33
CA LEU A 179 -9.94 16.57 17.05
C LEU A 179 -9.54 15.18 17.53
N ARG A 180 -8.30 14.75 17.27
CA ARG A 180 -7.79 13.44 17.69
C ARG A 180 -7.83 13.29 19.22
N TRP A 181 -7.50 14.34 19.96
CA TRP A 181 -7.53 14.33 21.43
C TRP A 181 -8.94 14.46 22.00
N ARG A 182 -9.72 15.42 21.51
CA ARG A 182 -11.03 15.82 22.04
C ARG A 182 -12.13 14.80 21.71
N ASN A 183 -12.08 14.16 20.54
CA ASN A 183 -13.08 13.19 20.12
C ASN A 183 -12.50 12.12 19.17
N PRO A 184 -11.80 11.10 19.71
CA PRO A 184 -11.20 10.02 18.94
C PRO A 184 -12.20 9.25 18.05
N ASP A 185 -13.42 9.01 18.53
CA ASP A 185 -14.44 8.27 17.78
C ASP A 185 -14.89 9.04 16.52
N ARG A 186 -15.06 10.35 16.66
CA ARG A 186 -15.38 11.24 15.53
C ARG A 186 -14.22 11.35 14.56
N TYR A 187 -12.99 11.41 15.06
CA TYR A 187 -11.78 11.38 14.24
C TYR A 187 -11.73 10.10 13.39
N ALA A 188 -11.99 8.94 14.00
CA ALA A 188 -12.04 7.66 13.32
C ALA A 188 -13.19 7.55 12.28
N GLU A 189 -14.38 8.05 12.60
CA GLU A 189 -15.51 8.14 11.66
C GLU A 189 -15.15 8.96 10.42
N LEU A 190 -14.54 10.12 10.62
CA LEU A 190 -14.18 11.02 9.54
C LEU A 190 -13.11 10.41 8.62
N HIS A 191 -12.08 9.79 9.20
CA HIS A 191 -11.10 9.00 8.47
C HIS A 191 -11.75 7.91 7.63
N ARG A 192 -12.70 7.15 8.19
CA ARG A 192 -13.39 6.07 7.46
C ARG A 192 -14.14 6.60 6.24
N ARG A 193 -14.87 7.72 6.37
CA ARG A 193 -15.63 8.31 5.26
C ARG A 193 -14.73 8.83 4.16
N VAL A 194 -13.69 9.58 4.53
CA VAL A 194 -12.70 10.12 3.59
C VAL A 194 -11.97 9.00 2.86
N ARG A 195 -11.55 7.95 3.58
CA ARG A 195 -10.96 6.76 2.98
C ARG A 195 -11.92 6.05 2.04
N GLY A 196 -13.18 5.88 2.42
CA GLY A 196 -14.21 5.32 1.55
C GLY A 196 -14.31 6.06 0.21
N TYR A 197 -14.27 7.39 0.26
CA TYR A 197 -14.22 8.23 -0.94
C TYR A 197 -12.98 7.97 -1.81
N TYR A 198 -11.77 7.93 -1.20
CA TYR A 198 -10.54 7.66 -1.95
C TYR A 198 -10.48 6.24 -2.52
N THR A 199 -10.87 5.22 -1.76
CA THR A 199 -10.95 3.84 -2.24
C THR A 199 -11.86 3.73 -3.47
N GLN A 200 -13.05 4.34 -3.43
CA GLN A 200 -13.94 4.37 -4.59
C GLN A 200 -13.27 5.05 -5.79
N LYS A 201 -12.66 6.21 -5.59
CA LYS A 201 -11.96 6.95 -6.65
C LYS A 201 -10.80 6.15 -7.23
N LEU A 202 -10.02 5.45 -6.40
CA LEU A 202 -8.91 4.60 -6.82
C LEU A 202 -9.36 3.44 -7.72
N LEU A 203 -10.48 2.80 -7.38
CA LEU A 203 -11.03 1.70 -8.16
C LEU A 203 -11.59 2.17 -9.52
N GLN A 204 -12.15 3.38 -9.57
CA GLN A 204 -12.83 3.94 -10.74
C GLN A 204 -11.93 4.75 -11.69
N SER A 205 -10.77 5.24 -11.23
CA SER A 205 -9.87 6.08 -12.02
C SER A 205 -8.65 5.32 -12.53
N ARG A 206 -7.94 5.89 -13.52
CA ARG A 206 -6.69 5.36 -14.08
C ARG A 206 -5.70 6.51 -14.33
N GLY A 207 -4.42 6.17 -14.55
CA GLY A 207 -3.39 7.15 -14.92
C GLY A 207 -3.19 8.24 -13.85
N LEU A 208 -3.07 9.50 -14.28
CA LEU A 208 -2.77 10.64 -13.40
C LEU A 208 -3.87 10.91 -12.36
N GLU A 209 -5.13 10.62 -12.67
CA GLU A 209 -6.21 10.80 -11.70
C GLU A 209 -6.10 9.79 -10.56
N GLN A 210 -5.83 8.53 -10.88
CA GLN A 210 -5.61 7.48 -9.89
C GLN A 210 -4.37 7.76 -9.04
N GLN A 211 -3.30 8.25 -9.66
CA GLN A 211 -2.09 8.65 -8.95
C GLN A 211 -2.37 9.77 -7.94
N ARG A 212 -3.16 10.78 -8.32
CA ARG A 212 -3.56 11.87 -7.40
C ARG A 212 -4.38 11.35 -6.23
N ALA A 213 -5.38 10.52 -6.51
CA ALA A 213 -6.19 9.89 -5.47
C ALA A 213 -5.34 9.04 -4.51
N LEU A 214 -4.29 8.39 -5.02
CA LEU A 214 -3.39 7.59 -4.21
C LEU A 214 -2.49 8.45 -3.31
N ILE A 215 -2.00 9.59 -3.81
CA ILE A 215 -1.28 10.57 -2.98
C ILE A 215 -2.19 11.09 -1.85
N ASP A 216 -3.46 11.37 -2.18
CA ASP A 216 -4.44 11.85 -1.21
C ASP A 216 -4.79 10.79 -0.14
N ASP A 217 -4.92 9.51 -0.54
CA ASP A 217 -5.15 8.40 0.39
C ASP A 217 -3.93 8.16 1.30
N VAL A 218 -2.73 8.12 0.72
CA VAL A 218 -1.48 7.95 1.49
C VAL A 218 -1.28 9.09 2.48
N TYR A 219 -1.70 10.33 2.16
CA TYR A 219 -1.64 11.48 3.07
C TYR A 219 -2.39 11.26 4.40
N LEU A 220 -3.39 10.39 4.44
CA LEU A 220 -4.09 10.06 5.68
C LEU A 220 -3.18 9.33 6.69
N HIS A 221 -2.12 8.66 6.21
CA HIS A 221 -1.13 7.95 7.02
C HIS A 221 0.00 8.84 7.58
N ARG A 222 0.02 10.15 7.29
CA ARG A 222 1.13 11.08 7.60
C ARG A 222 1.56 11.15 9.06
N HIS A 223 0.68 10.79 9.98
CA HIS A 223 0.95 10.79 11.42
C HIS A 223 1.29 9.39 11.96
N ASN A 224 1.13 8.34 11.16
CA ASN A 224 1.43 6.99 11.59
C ASN A 224 2.97 6.79 11.69
N PRO A 225 3.51 6.36 12.83
CA PRO A 225 4.95 6.25 13.04
C PRO A 225 5.64 5.24 12.12
N MET A 226 4.91 4.27 11.55
CA MET A 226 5.44 3.28 10.63
C MET A 226 5.55 3.79 9.19
N VAL A 227 4.84 4.86 8.84
CA VAL A 227 4.80 5.42 7.47
C VAL A 227 5.53 6.77 7.41
N LYS A 228 5.33 7.63 8.42
CA LYS A 228 5.86 9.00 8.47
C LYS A 228 7.35 9.12 8.11
N PRO A 229 8.28 8.27 8.60
CA PRO A 229 9.71 8.40 8.31
C PRO A 229 10.11 8.07 6.86
N PHE A 230 9.23 7.44 6.09
CA PHE A 230 9.56 6.83 4.80
C PHE A 230 9.08 7.64 3.59
N LEU A 231 8.31 8.70 3.82
CA LEU A 231 7.72 9.54 2.76
C LEU A 231 8.01 11.02 3.01
N GLU A 232 8.27 11.77 1.93
CA GLU A 232 8.42 13.23 1.96
C GLU A 232 7.10 13.93 1.64
N TRP A 233 6.33 14.22 2.70
CA TRP A 233 4.97 14.74 2.61
C TRP A 233 4.82 16.15 2.02
N GLY A 234 5.87 16.97 2.09
CA GLY A 234 5.88 18.36 1.60
C GLY A 234 6.36 18.53 0.16
N GLU A 235 6.93 17.48 -0.43
CA GLU A 235 7.61 17.52 -1.75
C GLU A 235 6.81 16.78 -2.84
N PHE A 236 5.58 16.35 -2.55
CA PHE A 236 4.69 15.80 -3.57
C PHE A 236 4.44 16.84 -4.67
N GLY A 237 5.09 16.66 -5.82
CA GLY A 237 5.03 17.56 -6.97
C GLY A 237 6.35 18.21 -7.37
N SER A 238 7.43 18.07 -6.58
CA SER A 238 8.78 18.53 -7.00
C SER A 238 9.46 17.57 -7.97
N VAL A 239 9.00 16.31 -7.97
CA VAL A 239 9.35 15.25 -8.91
C VAL A 239 8.07 14.76 -9.57
N TYR A 240 8.16 14.31 -10.82
CA TYR A 240 7.09 13.60 -11.53
C TYR A 240 7.66 12.34 -12.18
N GLY A 241 6.82 11.34 -12.37
CA GLY A 241 7.19 10.11 -13.08
C GLY A 241 6.48 10.01 -14.42
N GLU A 242 7.19 9.49 -15.41
CA GLU A 242 6.68 9.24 -16.76
C GLU A 242 7.19 7.91 -17.30
N ALA A 243 6.56 7.41 -18.36
CA ALA A 243 7.05 6.23 -19.07
C ALA A 243 8.46 6.50 -19.64
N GLY A 244 9.40 5.62 -19.35
CA GLY A 244 10.77 5.71 -19.83
C GLY A 244 10.85 5.50 -21.33
N ARG A 245 11.84 6.16 -21.95
CA ARG A 245 12.08 6.09 -23.40
C ARG A 245 13.46 5.51 -23.67
N PRO A 246 13.73 4.99 -24.88
CA PRO A 246 15.07 4.47 -25.22
C PRO A 246 16.22 5.45 -24.96
N GLN A 247 15.96 6.76 -25.07
CA GLN A 247 16.94 7.81 -24.77
C GLN A 247 17.33 7.88 -23.29
N ASP A 248 16.51 7.34 -22.39
CA ASP A 248 16.79 7.30 -20.95
C ASP A 248 17.69 6.13 -20.56
N HIS A 249 17.80 5.10 -21.41
CA HIS A 249 18.51 3.86 -21.09
C HIS A 249 19.97 4.11 -20.68
N PRO A 250 20.77 4.97 -21.35
CA PRO A 250 22.15 5.23 -20.93
C PRO A 250 22.24 5.73 -19.49
N ALA A 251 21.41 6.71 -19.10
CA ALA A 251 21.38 7.27 -17.75
C ALA A 251 20.88 6.26 -16.71
N VAL A 252 19.90 5.43 -17.07
CA VAL A 252 19.42 4.33 -16.21
C VAL A 252 20.52 3.31 -15.95
N LEU A 253 21.23 2.88 -17.01
CA LEU A 253 22.32 1.91 -16.90
C LEU A 253 23.50 2.46 -16.09
N GLU A 254 23.83 3.75 -16.24
CA GLU A 254 24.84 4.43 -15.43
C GLU A 254 24.47 4.40 -13.93
N MET A 255 23.20 4.67 -13.59
CA MET A 255 22.74 4.59 -12.19
C MET A 255 22.85 3.18 -11.62
N VAL A 256 22.43 2.16 -12.39
CA VAL A 256 22.53 0.76 -11.97
C VAL A 256 24.00 0.37 -11.77
N GLU A 257 24.88 0.71 -12.71
CA GLU A 257 26.29 0.39 -12.61
C GLU A 257 26.94 1.06 -11.38
N ARG A 258 26.63 2.34 -11.14
CA ARG A 258 27.11 3.10 -9.98
C ARG A 258 26.64 2.49 -8.66
N HIS A 259 25.37 2.14 -8.54
CA HIS A 259 24.75 1.77 -7.26
C HIS A 259 24.68 0.27 -6.99
N GLU A 260 24.68 -0.57 -8.03
CA GLU A 260 24.50 -2.02 -7.91
C GLU A 260 25.66 -2.81 -8.53
N GLY A 261 26.34 -2.26 -9.55
CA GLY A 261 27.54 -2.85 -10.15
C GLY A 261 27.38 -3.25 -11.62
N PRO A 262 28.48 -3.66 -12.28
CA PRO A 262 28.50 -3.88 -13.72
C PRO A 262 27.70 -5.11 -14.17
N GLN A 263 27.60 -6.19 -13.38
CA GLN A 263 26.76 -7.33 -13.74
C GLN A 263 25.28 -6.95 -13.66
N SER A 264 24.91 -6.17 -12.65
CA SER A 264 23.56 -5.63 -12.47
C SER A 264 23.18 -4.72 -13.64
N ALA A 265 24.11 -3.90 -14.14
CA ALA A 265 23.89 -3.07 -15.33
C ALA A 265 23.71 -3.90 -16.61
N GLN A 266 24.40 -5.03 -16.75
CA GLN A 266 24.17 -5.96 -17.87
C GLN A 266 22.78 -6.59 -17.82
N VAL A 267 22.34 -7.01 -16.63
CA VAL A 267 20.97 -7.51 -16.39
C VAL A 267 19.93 -6.43 -16.71
N ALA A 268 20.14 -5.19 -16.25
CA ALA A 268 19.27 -4.07 -16.55
C ALA A 268 19.18 -3.80 -18.06
N ARG A 269 20.32 -3.83 -18.79
CA ARG A 269 20.34 -3.65 -20.25
C ARG A 269 19.49 -4.70 -20.95
N ARG A 270 19.66 -5.97 -20.58
CA ARG A 270 18.89 -7.08 -21.13
C ARG A 270 17.39 -6.87 -20.89
N TRP A 271 16.99 -6.49 -19.68
CA TRP A 271 15.58 -6.26 -19.38
C TRP A 271 14.99 -5.03 -20.05
N LEU A 272 15.76 -3.96 -20.25
CA LEU A 272 15.31 -2.79 -21.00
C LEU A 272 15.10 -3.08 -22.50
N GLU A 273 15.83 -4.05 -23.06
CA GLU A 273 15.58 -4.54 -24.42
C GLU A 273 14.31 -5.41 -24.50
N LEU A 274 14.08 -6.26 -23.50
CA LEU A 274 12.97 -7.21 -23.48
C LEU A 274 11.64 -6.60 -23.04
N GLN A 275 11.66 -5.71 -22.05
CA GLN A 275 10.48 -5.12 -21.41
C GLN A 275 10.65 -3.61 -21.18
N PRO A 276 10.90 -2.80 -22.22
CA PRO A 276 11.06 -1.34 -22.09
C PRO A 276 9.82 -0.65 -21.50
N GLN A 277 8.62 -1.21 -21.73
CA GLN A 277 7.36 -0.70 -21.17
C GLN A 277 7.27 -0.75 -19.65
N GLY A 278 8.15 -1.53 -19.00
CA GLY A 278 8.25 -1.61 -17.55
C GLY A 278 9.00 -0.46 -16.89
N LEU A 279 9.68 0.39 -17.68
CA LEU A 279 10.49 1.49 -17.19
C LEU A 279 9.63 2.72 -16.90
N THR A 280 9.71 3.20 -15.66
CA THR A 280 9.24 4.53 -15.26
C THR A 280 10.45 5.36 -14.86
N VAL A 281 10.58 6.56 -15.43
CA VAL A 281 11.63 7.51 -15.10
C VAL A 281 11.04 8.65 -14.27
N TYR A 282 11.74 9.03 -13.20
CA TYR A 282 11.37 10.15 -12.35
C TYR A 282 12.27 11.34 -12.64
N ARG A 283 11.68 12.52 -12.82
CA ARG A 283 12.41 13.76 -13.09
C ARG A 283 11.97 14.85 -12.12
N GLY A 284 12.94 15.60 -11.66
CA GLY A 284 12.69 16.86 -10.96
C GLY A 284 12.64 18.02 -11.93
N GLN A 285 13.25 19.14 -11.55
CA GLN A 285 13.34 20.31 -12.41
C GLN A 285 14.53 20.23 -13.38
N GLY A 286 14.43 19.33 -14.37
CA GLY A 286 15.40 19.13 -15.44
C GLY A 286 14.97 18.03 -16.42
N HIS A 287 15.70 17.87 -17.52
CA HIS A 287 15.50 16.75 -18.45
C HIS A 287 16.21 15.48 -17.99
N GLU A 288 17.17 15.57 -17.08
CA GLU A 288 17.90 14.41 -16.57
C GLU A 288 17.04 13.55 -15.63
N PRO A 289 17.07 12.21 -15.76
CA PRO A 289 16.46 11.31 -14.79
C PRO A 289 17.00 11.57 -13.37
N ALA A 290 16.13 11.90 -12.41
CA ALA A 290 16.43 11.98 -10.98
C ALA A 290 16.42 10.59 -10.31
N GLY A 291 15.79 9.61 -10.97
CA GLY A 291 15.76 8.20 -10.58
C GLY A 291 14.84 7.42 -11.50
N PHE A 292 14.67 6.12 -11.24
CA PHE A 292 13.79 5.28 -12.05
C PHE A 292 13.28 4.07 -11.25
N MET A 293 12.26 3.42 -11.81
CA MET A 293 11.78 2.11 -11.40
C MET A 293 11.60 1.25 -12.66
N LEU A 294 12.14 0.04 -12.65
CA LEU A 294 11.93 -0.97 -13.68
C LEU A 294 11.11 -2.12 -13.11
N ARG A 295 9.88 -2.24 -13.58
CA ARG A 295 8.97 -3.35 -13.28
C ARG A 295 9.07 -4.41 -14.37
N LEU A 296 9.22 -5.66 -13.97
CA LEU A 296 9.19 -6.81 -14.88
C LEU A 296 7.87 -7.56 -14.74
N GLU A 297 7.32 -7.98 -15.86
CA GLU A 297 6.23 -8.94 -15.97
C GLU A 297 6.82 -10.34 -16.11
N LEU A 298 6.93 -11.05 -14.98
CA LEU A 298 7.58 -12.36 -14.94
C LEU A 298 6.81 -13.39 -15.76
N HIS A 299 5.47 -13.29 -15.76
CA HIS A 299 4.58 -14.17 -16.51
C HIS A 299 4.68 -14.01 -18.03
N ALA A 300 5.23 -12.90 -18.53
CA ALA A 300 5.39 -12.60 -19.95
C ALA A 300 6.83 -12.84 -20.46
N ALA A 301 7.79 -13.11 -19.56
CA ALA A 301 9.19 -13.35 -19.92
C ALA A 301 9.44 -14.81 -20.29
N ALA A 302 10.43 -15.04 -21.16
CA ALA A 302 10.89 -16.40 -21.46
C ALA A 302 11.64 -17.00 -20.27
N GLU A 303 11.50 -18.31 -20.05
CA GLU A 303 12.15 -19.01 -18.92
C GLU A 303 13.68 -18.81 -18.93
N ALA A 304 14.31 -18.78 -20.11
CA ALA A 304 15.75 -18.55 -20.23
C ALA A 304 16.18 -17.16 -19.71
N ASP A 305 15.37 -16.12 -19.92
CA ASP A 305 15.66 -14.77 -19.43
C ASP A 305 15.39 -14.68 -17.92
N LEU A 306 14.34 -15.36 -17.43
CA LEU A 306 14.04 -15.47 -15.99
C LEU A 306 15.14 -16.21 -15.22
N GLU A 307 15.72 -17.26 -15.80
CA GLU A 307 16.80 -18.03 -15.20
C GLU A 307 18.14 -17.29 -15.24
N ALA A 308 18.34 -16.35 -16.18
CA ALA A 308 19.57 -15.58 -16.30
C ALA A 308 19.73 -14.50 -15.22
N ASP A 309 18.64 -13.93 -14.72
CA ASP A 309 18.65 -12.95 -13.62
C ASP A 309 18.37 -13.63 -12.27
N PRO A 310 19.32 -13.59 -11.29
CA PRO A 310 19.12 -14.20 -9.98
C PRO A 310 17.86 -13.75 -9.25
N ALA A 311 17.44 -12.49 -9.43
CA ALA A 311 16.27 -11.94 -8.78
C ALA A 311 14.97 -12.56 -9.31
N THR A 312 14.84 -12.67 -10.62
CA THR A 312 13.66 -13.28 -11.26
C THR A 312 13.58 -14.77 -10.98
N ARG A 313 14.73 -15.47 -11.04
CA ARG A 313 14.82 -16.90 -10.71
C ARG A 313 14.37 -17.16 -9.26
N ALA A 314 14.87 -16.38 -8.31
CA ALA A 314 14.49 -16.50 -6.90
C ALA A 314 13.00 -16.23 -6.68
N ALA A 315 12.44 -15.17 -7.27
CA ALA A 315 11.03 -14.82 -7.18
C ALA A 315 10.11 -15.91 -7.76
N VAL A 316 10.42 -16.44 -8.95
CA VAL A 316 9.65 -17.51 -9.59
C VAL A 316 9.72 -18.80 -8.79
N ALA A 317 10.91 -19.18 -8.31
CA ALA A 317 11.08 -20.37 -7.48
C ALA A 317 10.29 -20.27 -6.16
N TYR A 318 10.29 -19.09 -5.53
CA TYR A 318 9.51 -18.84 -4.33
C TYR A 318 8.01 -18.96 -4.58
N ALA A 319 7.46 -18.30 -5.59
CA ALA A 319 6.05 -18.38 -5.93
C ALA A 319 5.61 -19.83 -6.24
N ARG A 320 6.40 -20.58 -7.02
CA ARG A 320 6.15 -21.99 -7.33
C ARG A 320 6.12 -22.88 -6.07
N ARG A 321 6.93 -22.58 -5.05
CA ARG A 321 6.95 -23.34 -3.78
C ARG A 321 5.78 -22.97 -2.86
N GLN A 322 5.54 -21.68 -2.70
CA GLN A 322 4.56 -21.17 -1.73
C GLN A 322 3.13 -21.32 -2.24
N ALA A 323 2.84 -20.76 -3.41
CA ALA A 323 1.52 -20.86 -4.03
C ALA A 323 1.65 -20.60 -5.55
N PRO A 324 1.77 -21.66 -6.37
CA PRO A 324 2.04 -21.53 -7.81
C PRO A 324 1.05 -20.60 -8.53
N PRO A 325 1.53 -19.77 -9.49
CA PRO A 325 0.65 -18.98 -10.34
C PRO A 325 -0.19 -19.91 -11.24
N ARG A 326 -1.46 -19.55 -11.44
CA ARG A 326 -2.38 -20.26 -12.34
C ARG A 326 -2.25 -19.71 -13.77
N PRO A 327 -2.66 -20.47 -14.80
CA PRO A 327 -2.70 -19.96 -16.17
C PRO A 327 -3.48 -18.65 -16.28
N GLY A 328 -2.85 -17.62 -16.87
CA GLY A 328 -3.44 -16.30 -17.04
C GLY A 328 -3.41 -15.38 -15.82
N GLU A 329 -2.73 -15.76 -14.73
CA GLU A 329 -2.41 -14.87 -13.61
C GLU A 329 -1.13 -14.08 -13.89
N ALA A 330 -1.09 -12.83 -13.42
CA ALA A 330 0.05 -11.96 -13.56
C ALA A 330 1.00 -12.08 -12.35
N MET A 331 2.30 -12.05 -12.63
CA MET A 331 3.35 -11.89 -11.62
C MET A 331 4.25 -10.73 -12.00
N ILE A 332 4.60 -9.88 -11.03
CA ILE A 332 5.47 -8.72 -11.24
C ILE A 332 6.62 -8.65 -10.23
N LEU A 333 7.76 -8.10 -10.68
CA LEU A 333 8.93 -7.80 -9.84
C LEU A 333 9.38 -6.36 -10.09
N PHE A 334 9.52 -5.55 -9.05
CA PHE A 334 10.13 -4.22 -9.14
C PHE A 334 11.65 -4.36 -9.11
N ARG A 335 12.23 -4.91 -10.19
CA ARG A 335 13.60 -5.42 -10.24
C ARG A 335 14.66 -4.37 -9.89
N PHE A 336 14.46 -3.14 -10.34
CA PHE A 336 15.31 -2.00 -9.99
C PHE A 336 14.43 -0.84 -9.57
N TRP A 337 14.79 -0.17 -8.49
CA TRP A 337 14.15 1.05 -8.03
C TRP A 337 15.17 1.87 -7.26
N MET A 338 15.45 3.08 -7.73
CA MET A 338 16.52 3.90 -7.15
C MET A 338 16.39 5.37 -7.54
N SER A 339 16.86 6.23 -6.66
CA SER A 339 17.22 7.60 -7.00
C SER A 339 18.67 7.66 -7.49
N ARG A 340 18.97 8.64 -8.35
CA ARG A 340 20.32 8.86 -8.90
C ARG A 340 21.34 9.13 -7.78
N GLU A 341 20.98 9.94 -6.80
CA GLU A 341 21.89 10.38 -5.74
C GLU A 341 21.85 9.50 -4.49
N HIS A 342 20.65 9.14 -4.03
CA HIS A 342 20.45 8.53 -2.71
C HIS A 342 20.15 7.02 -2.78
N TYR A 343 20.21 6.42 -3.98
CA TYR A 343 19.85 5.02 -4.20
C TYR A 343 18.47 4.69 -3.59
N GLN A 344 18.40 3.70 -2.70
CA GLN A 344 17.21 3.28 -1.96
C GLN A 344 17.04 3.98 -0.59
N GLN A 345 17.69 5.11 -0.32
CA GLN A 345 17.39 5.92 0.87
C GLN A 345 16.18 6.82 0.64
N VAL A 346 15.53 7.28 1.71
CA VAL A 346 14.36 8.16 1.64
C VAL A 346 14.68 9.43 0.85
N SER A 347 13.83 9.74 -0.12
CA SER A 347 13.91 10.94 -0.96
C SER A 347 12.55 11.20 -1.62
N PRO A 348 12.37 12.37 -2.28
CA PRO A 348 11.16 12.64 -3.07
C PRO A 348 10.92 11.60 -4.18
N VAL A 349 12.00 11.05 -4.77
CA VAL A 349 11.91 9.98 -5.77
C VAL A 349 11.34 8.70 -5.16
N GLN A 350 11.80 8.29 -3.98
CA GLN A 350 11.31 7.04 -3.38
C GLN A 350 9.84 7.15 -2.97
N SER A 351 9.43 8.34 -2.52
CA SER A 351 8.02 8.62 -2.23
C SER A 351 7.14 8.34 -3.45
N LEU A 352 7.55 8.79 -4.64
CA LEU A 352 6.81 8.50 -5.88
C LEU A 352 6.98 7.06 -6.38
N ILE A 353 8.11 6.41 -6.11
CA ILE A 353 8.27 4.97 -6.39
C ILE A 353 7.22 4.16 -5.66
N PHE A 354 6.97 4.42 -4.38
CA PHE A 354 5.93 3.69 -3.63
C PHE A 354 4.53 3.98 -4.17
N ILE A 355 4.21 5.24 -4.48
CA ILE A 355 2.94 5.59 -5.12
C ILE A 355 2.77 4.83 -6.45
N HIS A 356 3.79 4.82 -7.30
CA HIS A 356 3.71 4.08 -8.56
C HIS A 356 3.65 2.55 -8.36
N ALA A 357 4.39 1.99 -7.40
CA ALA A 357 4.34 0.57 -7.10
C ALA A 357 2.93 0.14 -6.69
N VAL A 358 2.29 0.91 -5.81
CA VAL A 358 0.90 0.67 -5.40
C VAL A 358 -0.06 0.82 -6.57
N GLN A 359 0.14 1.82 -7.44
CA GLN A 359 -0.65 1.99 -8.65
C GLN A 359 -0.59 0.74 -9.56
N GLN A 360 0.55 0.05 -9.64
CA GLN A 360 0.67 -1.17 -10.44
C GLN A 360 -0.22 -2.30 -9.92
N TYR A 361 -0.51 -2.37 -8.63
CA TYR A 361 -1.40 -3.39 -8.08
C TYR A 361 -2.83 -3.29 -8.64
N PHE A 362 -3.28 -2.07 -8.99
CA PHE A 362 -4.56 -1.84 -9.65
C PHE A 362 -4.50 -2.06 -11.17
N ALA A 363 -3.32 -1.90 -11.77
CA ALA A 363 -3.14 -1.94 -13.22
C ALA A 363 -3.12 -3.36 -13.80
N HIS A 364 -2.83 -4.38 -12.99
CA HIS A 364 -2.70 -5.78 -13.41
C HIS A 364 -3.92 -6.62 -13.01
N PRO A 365 -4.84 -6.92 -13.94
CA PRO A 365 -5.92 -7.86 -13.68
C PRO A 365 -5.34 -9.23 -13.30
N LYS A 366 -5.90 -9.88 -12.28
CA LYS A 366 -5.44 -11.21 -11.81
C LYS A 366 -3.98 -11.26 -11.38
N LEU A 367 -3.46 -10.17 -10.79
CA LEU A 367 -2.17 -10.20 -10.10
C LEU A 367 -2.20 -11.28 -9.02
N SER A 368 -1.25 -12.21 -9.06
CA SER A 368 -1.09 -13.26 -8.04
C SER A 368 0.06 -12.95 -7.11
N TRP A 369 1.20 -12.50 -7.65
CA TRP A 369 2.36 -12.13 -6.85
C TRP A 369 2.98 -10.81 -7.28
N SER A 370 3.39 -10.02 -6.30
CA SER A 370 4.36 -8.93 -6.50
C SER A 370 5.58 -9.13 -5.64
N PHE A 371 6.75 -8.80 -6.18
CA PHE A 371 8.03 -8.88 -5.49
C PHE A 371 8.73 -7.52 -5.47
N PHE A 372 9.30 -7.17 -4.32
CA PHE A 372 9.96 -5.88 -4.07
C PHE A 372 11.33 -6.14 -3.38
N PRO A 373 12.47 -6.11 -4.11
CA PRO A 373 13.78 -6.40 -3.55
C PRO A 373 14.38 -5.16 -2.89
N CYS A 374 14.95 -5.29 -1.69
CA CYS A 374 15.58 -4.18 -0.96
C CYS A 374 17.04 -4.51 -0.62
N ALA A 375 17.94 -3.55 -0.85
CA ALA A 375 19.34 -3.63 -0.44
C ALA A 375 19.55 -3.34 1.05
N SER A 376 18.62 -2.62 1.70
CA SER A 376 18.63 -2.32 3.14
C SER A 376 17.34 -2.81 3.81
N PRO A 377 17.18 -4.12 4.00
CA PRO A 377 15.92 -4.69 4.47
C PRO A 377 15.53 -4.26 5.88
N GLU A 378 16.47 -4.06 6.79
CA GLU A 378 16.16 -3.65 8.17
C GLU A 378 15.50 -2.27 8.19
N PHE A 379 15.93 -1.38 7.31
CA PHE A 379 15.34 -0.05 7.15
C PHE A 379 13.93 -0.14 6.57
N TRP A 380 13.72 -0.95 5.53
CA TRP A 380 12.45 -0.99 4.79
C TRP A 380 11.39 -1.94 5.39
N SER A 381 11.78 -2.86 6.27
CA SER A 381 10.88 -3.86 6.86
C SER A 381 9.68 -3.26 7.59
N PRO A 382 9.80 -2.19 8.39
CA PRO A 382 8.64 -1.60 9.09
C PRO A 382 7.58 -1.08 8.12
N ALA A 383 7.99 -0.32 7.08
CA ALA A 383 7.06 0.24 6.10
C ALA A 383 6.42 -0.84 5.21
N LEU A 384 7.22 -1.77 4.68
CA LEU A 384 6.71 -2.85 3.84
C LEU A 384 5.84 -3.82 4.63
N GLY A 385 6.20 -4.14 5.87
CA GLY A 385 5.39 -4.93 6.79
C GLY A 385 4.08 -4.23 7.15
N TYR A 386 4.10 -2.90 7.36
CA TYR A 386 2.90 -2.08 7.52
C TYR A 386 1.98 -2.17 6.31
N MET A 387 2.55 -2.34 5.11
CA MET A 387 1.82 -2.58 3.88
C MET A 387 1.51 -4.06 3.63
N ASP A 388 1.75 -4.96 4.58
CA ASP A 388 1.61 -6.41 4.40
C ASP A 388 2.41 -6.99 3.22
N ILE A 389 3.46 -6.29 2.79
CA ILE A 389 4.45 -6.78 1.84
C ILE A 389 5.54 -7.43 2.70
N ARG A 390 5.51 -8.77 2.81
CA ARG A 390 6.25 -9.51 3.84
C ARG A 390 7.61 -9.97 3.33
N ARG A 391 8.55 -10.20 4.25
CA ARG A 391 9.85 -10.81 3.93
C ARG A 391 9.68 -12.19 3.31
N ALA A 392 10.45 -12.46 2.28
CA ALA A 392 10.60 -13.76 1.64
C ALA A 392 12.08 -14.18 1.66
N PRO A 393 12.64 -14.58 2.82
CA PRO A 393 14.09 -14.84 2.94
C PRO A 393 14.61 -15.94 2.00
N GLU A 394 13.77 -16.92 1.67
CA GLU A 394 14.07 -18.00 0.70
C GLU A 394 14.20 -17.50 -0.75
N ALA A 395 13.80 -16.25 -1.00
CA ALA A 395 13.91 -15.58 -2.29
C ALA A 395 14.97 -14.47 -2.27
N ASP A 396 15.75 -14.34 -1.18
CA ASP A 396 16.92 -13.47 -1.15
C ASP A 396 17.95 -13.94 -2.19
N TRP A 397 18.68 -13.00 -2.77
CA TRP A 397 19.67 -13.28 -3.82
C TRP A 397 20.86 -12.33 -3.71
N GLU A 398 21.92 -12.64 -4.45
CA GLU A 398 23.15 -11.87 -4.50
C GLU A 398 23.62 -11.66 -5.94
N LEU A 399 24.15 -10.48 -6.23
CA LEU A 399 24.82 -10.14 -7.49
C LEU A 399 25.84 -9.03 -7.24
N ASP A 400 26.98 -9.03 -7.93
CA ASP A 400 28.06 -8.04 -7.72
C ASP A 400 28.52 -7.92 -6.24
N GLY A 401 28.45 -9.02 -5.47
CA GLY A 401 28.78 -9.03 -4.03
C GLY A 401 27.80 -8.27 -3.15
N LYS A 402 26.63 -7.87 -3.68
CA LYS A 402 25.54 -7.22 -2.95
C LYS A 402 24.39 -8.18 -2.77
N ARG A 403 23.95 -8.32 -1.52
CA ARG A 403 22.79 -9.12 -1.16
C ARG A 403 21.53 -8.25 -1.20
N TYR A 404 20.48 -8.79 -1.80
CA TYR A 404 19.17 -8.18 -1.88
C TYR A 404 18.17 -9.06 -1.15
N SER A 405 17.42 -8.43 -0.25
CA SER A 405 16.39 -9.11 0.50
C SER A 405 15.04 -8.92 -0.14
N GLN A 406 14.37 -10.03 -0.43
CA GLN A 406 13.14 -10.03 -1.18
C GLN A 406 11.94 -9.83 -0.24
N PHE A 407 11.05 -8.93 -0.62
CA PHE A 407 9.70 -8.87 -0.05
C PHE A 407 8.69 -9.31 -1.10
N ALA A 408 7.59 -9.92 -0.65
CA ALA A 408 6.58 -10.49 -1.52
C ALA A 408 5.17 -10.31 -0.95
N HIS A 409 4.17 -10.34 -1.83
CA HIS A 409 2.76 -10.35 -1.46
C HIS A 409 1.98 -11.28 -2.39
N ASP A 410 1.17 -12.19 -1.82
CA ASP A 410 0.20 -13.02 -2.56
C ASP A 410 -1.15 -12.30 -2.62
N TRP A 411 -1.43 -11.70 -3.78
CA TRP A 411 -2.63 -10.91 -4.05
C TRP A 411 -3.90 -11.76 -4.20
N ARG A 412 -3.79 -13.09 -4.25
CA ARG A 412 -4.96 -13.97 -4.15
C ARG A 412 -5.36 -14.18 -2.69
N ALA A 413 -4.37 -14.22 -1.79
CA ALA A 413 -4.62 -14.34 -0.36
C ALA A 413 -5.19 -13.04 0.21
N LEU A 414 -4.69 -11.89 -0.24
CA LEU A 414 -5.26 -10.59 0.10
C LEU A 414 -5.37 -9.69 -1.15
N PRO A 415 -6.50 -9.74 -1.86
CA PRO A 415 -6.73 -8.89 -3.03
C PRO A 415 -6.67 -7.40 -2.70
N VAL A 416 -6.36 -6.57 -3.70
CA VAL A 416 -6.13 -5.12 -3.54
C VAL A 416 -7.23 -4.39 -2.75
N GLY A 417 -8.51 -4.74 -2.95
CA GLY A 417 -9.61 -4.14 -2.19
C GLY A 417 -9.52 -4.44 -0.69
N ALA A 418 -9.37 -5.71 -0.32
CA ALA A 418 -9.19 -6.13 1.08
C ALA A 418 -7.86 -5.62 1.67
N TRP A 419 -6.84 -5.47 0.83
CA TRP A 419 -5.58 -4.85 1.20
C TRP A 419 -5.73 -3.36 1.58
N LEU A 420 -6.49 -2.57 0.81
CA LEU A 420 -6.80 -1.18 1.17
C LEU A 420 -7.59 -1.09 2.49
N GLU A 421 -8.54 -2.00 2.72
CA GLU A 421 -9.28 -2.06 3.98
C GLU A 421 -8.37 -2.35 5.17
N LEU A 422 -7.43 -3.29 5.03
CA LEU A 422 -6.41 -3.60 6.03
C LEU A 422 -5.54 -2.39 6.35
N LEU A 423 -5.05 -1.66 5.33
CA LEU A 423 -4.27 -0.44 5.55
C LEU A 423 -5.09 0.63 6.28
N GLY A 424 -6.39 0.72 6.00
CA GLY A 424 -7.29 1.62 6.70
C GLY A 424 -7.52 1.27 8.16
N GLN A 425 -7.51 -0.01 8.51
CA GLN A 425 -7.56 -0.44 9.92
C GLN A 425 -6.27 -0.06 10.66
N ARG A 426 -5.11 -0.24 10.01
CA ARG A 426 -3.80 0.06 10.60
C ARG A 426 -3.50 1.56 10.71
N GLU A 427 -4.12 2.39 9.88
CA GLU A 427 -3.88 3.84 9.82
C GLU A 427 -4.00 4.51 11.19
N LEU A 428 -5.07 4.18 11.91
CA LEU A 428 -5.44 4.78 13.20
C LEU A 428 -4.87 4.03 14.39
N ASP A 429 -4.14 2.93 14.16
CA ASP A 429 -3.49 2.15 15.20
C ASP A 429 -2.00 2.54 15.32
N PRO A 430 -1.63 3.43 16.26
CA PRO A 430 -0.23 3.81 16.47
C PRO A 430 0.60 2.70 17.13
N LEU A 431 -0.06 1.69 17.70
CA LEU A 431 0.56 0.56 18.37
C LEU A 431 0.78 -0.63 17.43
N PHE A 432 0.25 -0.58 16.21
CA PHE A 432 0.44 -1.64 15.23
C PHE A 432 1.94 -1.94 15.02
N ARG A 433 2.29 -3.23 15.08
CA ARG A 433 3.64 -3.74 14.82
C ARG A 433 3.57 -4.87 13.80
N PRO A 434 4.16 -4.74 12.60
CA PRO A 434 4.15 -5.79 11.59
C PRO A 434 4.72 -7.12 12.09
N GLU A 435 5.72 -7.07 12.98
CA GLU A 435 6.42 -8.24 13.50
C GLU A 435 5.55 -9.10 14.42
N GLN A 436 4.46 -8.53 14.95
CA GLN A 436 3.53 -9.24 15.83
C GLN A 436 2.39 -9.91 15.07
N GLU A 437 2.27 -9.65 13.76
CA GLU A 437 1.26 -10.36 12.98
C GLU A 437 1.65 -11.83 12.81
N PRO A 438 0.71 -12.76 13.04
CA PRO A 438 0.96 -14.16 12.77
C PRO A 438 1.40 -14.33 11.32
N GLU A 439 2.35 -15.24 11.09
CA GLU A 439 2.63 -15.71 9.74
C GLU A 439 1.32 -16.17 9.12
N ARG A 440 1.03 -15.70 7.90
CA ARG A 440 -0.16 -16.17 7.20
C ARG A 440 -0.06 -17.67 7.06
N ALA A 441 -1.01 -18.38 7.65
CA ALA A 441 -1.17 -19.80 7.42
C ALA A 441 -1.12 -20.03 5.90
N VAL A 442 -0.16 -20.84 5.45
CA VAL A 442 0.06 -21.18 4.03
C VAL A 442 -1.33 -21.41 3.42
N PRO A 443 -1.72 -20.68 2.36
CA PRO A 443 -3.10 -20.74 1.88
C PRO A 443 -3.49 -22.19 1.63
N VAL A 444 -4.63 -22.58 2.18
CA VAL A 444 -5.30 -23.84 1.85
C VAL A 444 -5.32 -23.95 0.34
N VAL A 445 -4.76 -25.03 -0.22
CA VAL A 445 -4.78 -25.23 -1.67
C VAL A 445 -6.24 -25.45 -2.07
N VAL A 446 -6.85 -24.46 -2.70
CA VAL A 446 -8.17 -24.61 -3.33
C VAL A 446 -7.97 -25.45 -4.59
N LEU A 447 -8.10 -26.77 -4.45
CA LEU A 447 -8.15 -27.70 -5.57
C LEU A 447 -9.49 -27.52 -6.29
N SER A 448 -9.49 -27.50 -7.62
CA SER A 448 -10.73 -27.66 -8.37
C SER A 448 -11.31 -29.07 -8.14
N GLU A 449 -12.62 -29.26 -8.37
CA GLU A 449 -13.26 -30.57 -8.18
C GLU A 449 -12.52 -31.72 -8.92
N PRO A 450 -12.09 -31.56 -10.19
CA PRO A 450 -11.34 -32.62 -10.88
C PRO A 450 -9.97 -32.90 -10.24
N GLU A 451 -9.23 -31.85 -9.85
CA GLU A 451 -7.93 -32.00 -9.20
C GLU A 451 -8.06 -32.67 -7.82
N PHE A 452 -9.12 -32.35 -7.09
CA PHE A 452 -9.43 -32.95 -5.79
C PHE A 452 -9.72 -34.45 -5.94
N ARG A 453 -10.56 -34.83 -6.90
CA ARG A 453 -10.88 -36.25 -7.18
C ARG A 453 -9.64 -37.05 -7.57
N GLU A 454 -8.78 -36.49 -8.42
CA GLU A 454 -7.52 -37.15 -8.79
C GLU A 454 -6.55 -37.25 -7.60
N ALA A 455 -6.49 -36.23 -6.74
CA ALA A 455 -5.69 -36.29 -5.52
C ALA A 455 -6.18 -37.39 -4.56
N VAL A 456 -7.49 -37.62 -4.44
CA VAL A 456 -8.09 -38.73 -3.67
C VAL A 456 -7.71 -40.08 -4.27
N LYS A 457 -7.78 -40.24 -5.61
CA LYS A 457 -7.36 -41.47 -6.30
C LYS A 457 -5.89 -41.80 -6.04
N HIS A 458 -5.02 -40.80 -6.16
CA HIS A 458 -3.59 -40.97 -5.85
C HIS A 458 -3.38 -41.32 -4.37
N ALA A 459 -4.09 -40.67 -3.46
CA ALA A 459 -3.97 -40.93 -2.03
C ALA A 459 -4.41 -42.37 -1.65
N LEU A 460 -5.49 -42.88 -2.25
CA LEU A 460 -5.93 -44.27 -2.04
C LEU A 460 -4.90 -45.27 -2.61
N ARG A 461 -4.34 -44.99 -3.79
CA ARG A 461 -3.33 -45.85 -4.41
C ARG A 461 -2.04 -45.93 -3.58
N ASP A 462 -1.61 -44.81 -3.01
CA ASP A 462 -0.40 -44.71 -2.19
C ASP A 462 -0.69 -44.83 -0.68
N PHE A 463 -1.86 -45.34 -0.30
CA PHE A 463 -2.33 -45.37 1.09
C PHE A 463 -1.33 -46.02 2.06
N THR A 464 -0.61 -47.06 1.65
CA THR A 464 0.39 -47.76 2.48
C THR A 464 1.79 -47.16 2.43
N ARG A 465 1.99 -46.04 1.72
CA ARG A 465 3.29 -45.40 1.47
C ARG A 465 3.35 -43.99 2.05
N PRO A 466 3.70 -43.82 3.34
CA PRO A 466 3.70 -42.51 4.01
C PRO A 466 4.52 -41.43 3.28
N ALA A 467 5.67 -41.78 2.71
CA ALA A 467 6.51 -40.84 1.96
C ALA A 467 5.86 -40.35 0.65
N ALA A 468 5.01 -41.15 0.02
CA ALA A 468 4.24 -40.72 -1.15
C ALA A 468 3.05 -39.85 -0.75
N LEU A 469 2.35 -40.22 0.33
CA LEU A 469 1.26 -39.43 0.91
C LEU A 469 1.70 -38.04 1.37
N ALA A 470 2.94 -37.91 1.88
CA ALA A 470 3.51 -36.62 2.30
C ALA A 470 3.56 -35.58 1.16
N ARG A 471 3.49 -36.02 -0.10
CA ARG A 471 3.47 -35.15 -1.29
C ARG A 471 2.07 -34.96 -1.87
N ASN A 472 1.04 -35.55 -1.28
CA ASN A 472 -0.31 -35.47 -1.80
C ASN A 472 -0.92 -34.07 -1.51
N PRO A 473 -1.53 -33.40 -2.51
CA PRO A 473 -2.12 -32.08 -2.33
C PRO A 473 -3.22 -32.00 -1.25
N LEU A 474 -3.89 -33.13 -0.93
CA LEU A 474 -4.95 -33.17 0.08
C LEU A 474 -4.47 -32.77 1.48
N LEU A 475 -3.18 -32.95 1.81
CA LEU A 475 -2.61 -32.48 3.09
C LEU A 475 -2.72 -30.96 3.29
N ARG A 476 -2.95 -30.22 2.21
CA ARG A 476 -3.14 -28.76 2.23
C ARG A 476 -4.60 -28.36 2.01
N SER A 477 -5.53 -29.31 1.93
CA SER A 477 -6.96 -29.03 1.76
C SER A 477 -7.56 -28.48 3.06
N ARG A 478 -8.69 -27.79 2.94
CA ARG A 478 -9.39 -27.19 4.07
C ARG A 478 -9.76 -28.26 5.09
N LEU A 479 -10.27 -29.39 4.60
CA LEU A 479 -10.77 -30.51 5.38
C LEU A 479 -9.76 -31.08 6.39
N LEU A 480 -8.47 -31.17 6.02
CA LEU A 480 -7.44 -31.65 6.95
C LEU A 480 -6.92 -30.54 7.86
N ARG A 481 -6.80 -29.31 7.36
CA ARG A 481 -6.29 -28.18 8.15
C ARG A 481 -7.23 -27.71 9.25
N GLU A 482 -8.54 -27.83 9.04
CA GLU A 482 -9.53 -27.58 10.10
C GLU A 482 -9.44 -28.59 11.24
N ARG A 483 -8.98 -29.82 10.96
CA ARG A 483 -8.86 -30.90 11.94
C ARG A 483 -7.51 -30.89 12.65
N THR A 484 -6.45 -30.48 11.97
CA THR A 484 -5.09 -30.52 12.50
C THR A 484 -4.26 -29.38 11.90
N PRO A 485 -3.59 -28.54 12.72
CA PRO A 485 -2.81 -27.39 12.22
C PRO A 485 -1.70 -27.77 11.23
N GLU A 486 -1.05 -28.93 11.44
CA GLU A 486 -0.01 -29.47 10.56
C GLU A 486 -0.36 -30.91 10.14
N PRO A 487 -1.20 -31.11 9.11
CA PRO A 487 -1.61 -32.44 8.69
C PRO A 487 -0.43 -33.25 8.13
N GLY A 488 -0.25 -34.46 8.64
CA GLY A 488 0.71 -35.44 8.16
C GLY A 488 0.07 -36.60 7.40
N PRO A 489 0.88 -37.52 6.85
CA PRO A 489 0.40 -38.73 6.17
C PRO A 489 -0.59 -39.56 7.00
N ALA A 490 -0.41 -39.61 8.33
CA ALA A 490 -1.28 -40.34 9.24
C ALA A 490 -2.70 -39.73 9.28
N ASP A 491 -2.81 -38.41 9.23
CA ASP A 491 -4.09 -37.70 9.24
C ASP A 491 -4.84 -37.91 7.92
N LEU A 492 -4.14 -37.86 6.79
CA LEU A 492 -4.72 -38.21 5.49
C LEU A 492 -5.18 -39.67 5.45
N GLN A 493 -4.41 -40.61 6.01
CA GLN A 493 -4.84 -42.01 6.14
C GLN A 493 -6.08 -42.15 7.02
N ALA A 494 -6.14 -41.44 8.15
CA ALA A 494 -7.29 -41.46 9.04
C ALA A 494 -8.55 -40.94 8.34
N LEU A 495 -8.44 -39.83 7.62
CA LEU A 495 -9.53 -39.24 6.86
C LEU A 495 -10.04 -40.16 5.75
N LEU A 496 -9.14 -40.82 5.00
CA LEU A 496 -9.53 -41.78 3.97
C LEU A 496 -10.20 -43.03 4.56
N ARG A 497 -9.75 -43.51 5.74
CA ARG A 497 -10.43 -44.58 6.46
C ARG A 497 -11.83 -44.16 6.89
N GLU A 498 -11.98 -42.97 7.44
CA GLU A 498 -13.29 -42.44 7.85
C GLU A 498 -14.26 -42.37 6.67
N ALA A 499 -13.82 -41.79 5.54
CA ALA A 499 -14.64 -41.70 4.33
C ALA A 499 -15.03 -43.09 3.79
N ALA A 500 -14.12 -44.06 3.83
CA ALA A 500 -14.40 -45.44 3.43
C ALA A 500 -15.37 -46.14 4.39
N HIS A 501 -15.19 -46.01 5.71
CA HIS A 501 -16.11 -46.57 6.71
C HIS A 501 -17.51 -45.94 6.63
N GLY A 502 -17.62 -44.67 6.23
CA GLY A 502 -18.90 -44.01 5.99
C GLY A 502 -19.79 -44.74 4.98
N LEU A 503 -19.21 -45.55 4.08
CA LEU A 503 -19.94 -46.39 3.13
C LEU A 503 -20.62 -47.60 3.79
N GLU A 504 -20.18 -48.04 4.97
CA GLU A 504 -20.80 -49.15 5.70
C GLU A 504 -22.19 -48.79 6.27
N ALA A 505 -22.44 -47.50 6.49
CA ALA A 505 -23.73 -47.02 7.03
C ALA A 505 -24.92 -47.28 6.08
N ASN A 506 -24.68 -47.45 4.78
CA ASN A 506 -25.70 -47.77 3.79
C ASN A 506 -25.54 -49.21 3.29
N PRO A 507 -26.53 -50.11 3.50
CA PRO A 507 -26.46 -51.50 3.04
C PRO A 507 -26.16 -51.65 1.53
N LYS A 508 -26.55 -50.67 0.70
CA LYS A 508 -26.28 -50.67 -0.75
C LYS A 508 -24.82 -50.40 -1.09
N ASP A 509 -24.11 -49.67 -0.23
CA ASP A 509 -22.73 -49.22 -0.45
C ASP A 509 -21.70 -50.14 0.25
N HIS A 510 -22.15 -51.06 1.11
CA HIS A 510 -21.30 -52.04 1.80
C HIS A 510 -20.39 -52.84 0.85
N LYS A 511 -20.90 -53.20 -0.34
CA LYS A 511 -20.12 -53.89 -1.39
C LYS A 511 -18.98 -53.02 -1.95
N LEU A 512 -19.14 -51.70 -1.97
CA LEU A 512 -18.12 -50.74 -2.41
C LEU A 512 -17.01 -50.63 -1.37
N TYR A 513 -17.39 -50.56 -0.09
CA TYR A 513 -16.45 -50.61 1.03
C TYR A 513 -15.59 -51.88 1.01
N ARG A 514 -16.21 -53.06 0.85
CA ARG A 514 -15.48 -54.34 0.76
C ARG A 514 -14.42 -54.34 -0.34
N ALA A 515 -14.75 -53.77 -1.52
CA ALA A 515 -13.80 -53.63 -2.62
C ALA A 515 -12.65 -52.65 -2.27
N LEU A 516 -12.95 -51.46 -1.72
CA LEU A 516 -11.93 -50.49 -1.30
C LEU A 516 -11.00 -51.05 -0.22
N ARG A 517 -11.57 -51.70 0.80
CA ARG A 517 -10.83 -52.29 1.92
C ARG A 517 -9.81 -53.31 1.42
N ARG A 518 -10.22 -54.27 0.60
CA ARG A 518 -9.31 -55.30 0.06
C ARG A 518 -8.31 -54.82 -0.99
N THR A 519 -8.49 -53.60 -1.49
CA THR A 519 -7.59 -53.01 -2.50
C THR A 519 -6.56 -52.07 -1.89
N TYR A 520 -6.96 -51.21 -0.96
CA TYR A 520 -6.13 -50.11 -0.47
C TYR A 520 -5.88 -50.12 1.04
N LEU A 521 -6.90 -50.42 1.87
CA LEU A 521 -6.78 -50.32 3.33
C LEU A 521 -6.13 -51.56 3.96
N GLU A 522 -6.51 -52.73 3.46
CA GLU A 522 -5.99 -54.07 3.78
C GLU A 522 -5.72 -54.82 2.47
N PRO A 523 -4.68 -54.42 1.73
CA PRO A 523 -4.48 -54.86 0.36
C PRO A 523 -4.19 -56.36 0.26
N ALA A 524 -4.89 -57.04 -0.64
CA ALA A 524 -4.46 -58.35 -1.14
C ALA A 524 -3.24 -58.20 -2.06
N ALA A 525 -2.52 -59.30 -2.34
CA ALA A 525 -1.34 -59.28 -3.20
C ALA A 525 -1.63 -58.79 -4.64
N THR A 526 -2.84 -59.07 -5.14
CA THR A 526 -3.33 -58.60 -6.45
C THR A 526 -4.81 -58.25 -6.38
N GLN A 527 -5.31 -57.49 -7.36
CA GLN A 527 -6.73 -57.16 -7.48
C GLN A 527 -7.59 -58.40 -7.81
N GLU A 528 -7.04 -59.35 -8.56
CA GLU A 528 -7.67 -60.64 -8.86
C GLU A 528 -7.87 -61.46 -7.58
N LEU A 529 -6.85 -61.52 -6.71
CA LEU A 529 -6.96 -62.18 -5.40
C LEU A 529 -7.93 -61.43 -4.48
N ALA A 530 -7.99 -60.10 -4.54
CA ALA A 530 -9.00 -59.32 -3.83
C ALA A 530 -10.43 -59.66 -4.30
N ALA A 531 -10.63 -59.87 -5.61
CA ALA A 531 -11.92 -60.28 -6.15
C ALA A 531 -12.32 -61.71 -5.71
N GLU A 532 -11.36 -62.64 -5.69
CA GLU A 532 -11.55 -64.01 -5.20
C GLU A 532 -11.92 -64.04 -3.72
N LEU A 533 -11.19 -63.31 -2.86
CA LEU A 533 -11.48 -63.19 -1.43
C LEU A 533 -12.85 -62.55 -1.11
N LEU A 534 -13.43 -61.85 -2.09
CA LEU A 534 -14.76 -61.24 -1.98
C LEU A 534 -15.86 -62.10 -2.61
N ASP A 535 -15.51 -63.23 -3.22
CA ASP A 535 -16.39 -64.11 -3.99
C ASP A 535 -17.11 -63.35 -5.12
N LEU A 536 -16.35 -62.57 -5.91
CA LEU A 536 -16.87 -61.74 -6.99
C LEU A 536 -16.16 -62.01 -8.33
N PRO A 537 -16.88 -62.01 -9.47
CA PRO A 537 -16.25 -61.91 -10.77
C PRO A 537 -15.38 -60.64 -10.86
N PHE A 538 -14.21 -60.74 -11.49
CA PHE A 538 -13.25 -59.63 -11.58
C PHE A 538 -13.84 -58.35 -12.20
N SER A 539 -14.72 -58.48 -13.20
CA SER A 539 -15.46 -57.35 -13.79
C SER A 539 -16.38 -56.65 -12.78
N THR A 540 -17.09 -57.41 -11.95
CA THR A 540 -17.97 -56.92 -10.90
C THR A 540 -17.17 -56.23 -9.79
N TYR A 541 -16.05 -56.82 -9.38
CA TYR A 541 -15.12 -56.23 -8.42
C TYR A 541 -14.59 -54.87 -8.92
N ARG A 542 -14.09 -54.78 -10.17
CA ARG A 542 -13.58 -53.51 -10.73
C ARG A 542 -14.66 -52.42 -10.78
N ARG A 543 -15.90 -52.80 -11.08
CA ARG A 543 -17.04 -51.87 -11.04
C ARG A 543 -17.29 -51.36 -9.62
N HIS A 544 -17.31 -52.24 -8.62
CA HIS A 544 -17.49 -51.84 -7.22
C HIS A 544 -16.33 -50.97 -6.72
N LEU A 545 -15.09 -51.29 -7.11
CA LEU A 545 -13.91 -50.50 -6.75
C LEU A 545 -14.00 -49.08 -7.33
N THR A 546 -14.32 -48.95 -8.62
CA THR A 546 -14.45 -47.65 -9.29
C THR A 546 -15.55 -46.81 -8.65
N GLN A 547 -16.73 -47.41 -8.43
CA GLN A 547 -17.85 -46.74 -7.76
C GLN A 547 -17.52 -46.35 -6.31
N GLY A 548 -16.77 -47.18 -5.59
CA GLY A 548 -16.31 -46.88 -4.23
C GLY A 548 -15.38 -45.67 -4.18
N ILE A 549 -14.41 -45.60 -5.08
CA ILE A 549 -13.50 -44.45 -5.20
C ILE A 549 -14.29 -43.16 -5.45
N GLU A 550 -15.21 -43.18 -6.42
CA GLU A 550 -16.04 -42.00 -6.72
C GLU A 550 -16.91 -41.59 -5.52
N ARG A 551 -17.44 -42.55 -4.76
CA ARG A 551 -18.26 -42.25 -3.59
C ARG A 551 -17.45 -41.65 -2.44
N VAL A 552 -16.22 -42.14 -2.22
CA VAL A 552 -15.28 -41.56 -1.25
C VAL A 552 -14.87 -40.15 -1.67
N ALA A 553 -14.53 -39.96 -2.95
CA ALA A 553 -14.15 -38.65 -3.46
C ALA A 553 -15.30 -37.64 -3.34
N GLU A 554 -16.53 -38.04 -3.66
CA GLU A 554 -17.74 -37.22 -3.46
C GLU A 554 -17.95 -36.86 -1.99
N TRP A 555 -17.84 -37.83 -1.08
CA TRP A 555 -18.05 -37.61 0.35
C TRP A 555 -17.05 -36.60 0.94
N LEU A 556 -15.79 -36.68 0.50
CA LEU A 556 -14.73 -35.75 0.89
C LEU A 556 -14.93 -34.37 0.26
N TRP A 557 -15.33 -34.32 -1.01
CA TRP A 557 -15.59 -33.07 -1.73
C TRP A 557 -16.72 -32.25 -1.11
N GLN A 558 -17.84 -32.90 -0.76
CA GLN A 558 -18.95 -32.22 -0.07
C GLN A 558 -18.52 -31.59 1.25
N ARG A 559 -17.61 -32.23 2.00
CA ARG A 559 -17.06 -31.69 3.25
C ARG A 559 -16.01 -30.61 3.05
N GLU A 560 -15.23 -30.70 1.98
CA GLU A 560 -14.32 -29.61 1.58
C GLU A 560 -15.11 -28.34 1.23
N LEU A 561 -16.29 -28.46 0.62
CA LEU A 561 -17.15 -27.33 0.25
C LEU A 561 -17.95 -26.73 1.41
N TYR A 562 -18.54 -27.57 2.26
CA TYR A 562 -19.53 -27.14 3.25
C TYR A 562 -19.08 -27.28 4.72
N GLY A 563 -17.88 -27.79 4.97
CA GLY A 563 -17.37 -28.06 6.32
C GLY A 563 -17.94 -29.35 6.92
N VAL A 564 -17.42 -29.73 8.09
CA VAL A 564 -17.91 -30.89 8.86
C VAL A 564 -19.09 -30.40 9.72
N ALA A 565 -20.30 -30.92 9.45
CA ALA A 565 -21.44 -30.78 10.36
C ALA A 565 -21.28 -31.69 11.59
#